data_AF-A0A087TQ20-F1
#
_entry.id   AF-A0A087TQ20-F1
#
_cell.length_a   1.000
_cell.length_b   1.000
_cell.length_c   1.000
_cell.angle_alpha   90.00
_cell.angle_beta   90.00
_cell.angle_gamma   90.00
#
_symmetry.space_group_name_H-M   'P 1'
#
loop_
_entity.id
_entity.type
_entity.pdbx_description
1 polymer ?
#
loop_
_entity_poly.entity_id
_entity_poly.type
_entity_poly.pdbx_seq_one_letter_code
_entity_poly.pdbx_strand_id
1 'polypeptide(L)'
;MKLACNIPKEAILSLGTCFGKFTKSLQFKLHITALDYIAPYAKHKIWLKANAEQQFLYGHNILKTGLARISENTIKYRGVVVYSLNDLPLGFGVAAKSAEETRNADPLAIIAYHQADI
;
A
#
# COMPACT_ATOMS: atom_id res chain seq x y z
N MET A 1 22.81 15.05 -33.08
CA MET A 1 23.15 14.93 -31.66
C MET A 1 22.99 13.47 -31.23
N LYS A 2 24.08 12.74 -30.97
CA LYS A 2 24.01 11.40 -30.36
C LYS A 2 23.87 11.58 -28.84
N LEU A 3 22.64 11.51 -28.34
CA LEU A 3 22.29 11.67 -26.91
C LEU A 3 22.03 10.35 -26.19
N ALA A 4 22.57 9.23 -26.71
CA ALA A 4 22.47 7.93 -26.06
C ALA A 4 23.87 7.44 -25.71
N CYS A 5 24.32 7.73 -24.49
CA CYS A 5 25.45 7.04 -23.89
C CYS A 5 25.05 5.57 -23.71
N ASN A 6 25.82 4.66 -24.32
CA ASN A 6 25.63 3.22 -24.16
C ASN A 6 26.17 2.84 -22.77
N ILE A 7 25.33 2.90 -21.74
CA ILE A 7 25.72 2.55 -20.38
C ILE A 7 25.67 1.02 -20.25
N PRO A 8 26.76 0.36 -19.86
CA PRO A 8 26.75 -1.10 -19.67
C PRO A 8 25.79 -1.47 -18.54
N LYS A 9 25.09 -2.60 -18.69
CA LYS A 9 24.06 -3.08 -17.75
C LYS A 9 24.53 -3.11 -16.29
N GLU A 10 25.79 -3.43 -16.07
CA GLU A 10 26.42 -3.52 -14.74
C GLU A 10 26.61 -2.16 -14.07
N ALA A 11 26.74 -1.07 -14.85
CA ALA A 11 26.85 0.28 -14.34
C ALA A 11 25.49 0.96 -14.11
N ILE A 12 24.38 0.30 -14.48
CA ILE A 12 23.02 0.80 -14.28
C ILE A 12 22.46 0.22 -12.98
N LEU A 13 22.40 1.05 -11.93
CA LEU A 13 21.82 0.66 -10.63
C LEU A 13 20.28 0.62 -10.67
N SER A 14 19.65 1.69 -11.18
CA SER A 14 18.21 1.80 -11.39
C SER A 14 17.93 2.85 -12.48
N LEU A 15 16.89 2.64 -13.28
CA LEU A 15 16.40 3.61 -14.25
C LEU A 15 15.01 4.07 -13.80
N GLY A 16 14.89 5.33 -13.40
CA GLY A 16 13.65 5.89 -12.87
C GLY A 16 13.26 5.28 -11.52
N THR A 17 11.96 5.19 -11.27
CA THR A 17 11.41 4.65 -10.02
C THR A 17 11.22 3.14 -10.11
N CYS A 18 11.83 2.40 -9.19
CA CYS A 18 11.64 0.95 -9.09
C CYS A 18 10.21 0.65 -8.63
N PHE A 19 9.43 -0.09 -9.41
CA PHE A 19 8.07 -0.47 -8.98
C PHE A 19 8.08 -1.74 -8.11
N GLY A 20 9.11 -2.56 -8.23
CA GLY A 20 9.15 -3.85 -7.55
C GLY A 20 10.12 -4.81 -8.23
N LYS A 21 10.02 -6.07 -7.86
CA LYS A 21 10.86 -7.14 -8.43
C LYS A 21 10.07 -8.43 -8.60
N PHE A 22 10.51 -9.24 -9.56
CA PHE A 22 10.04 -10.61 -9.67
C PHE A 22 10.75 -11.50 -8.66
N THR A 23 9.98 -12.32 -7.95
CA THR A 23 10.51 -13.37 -7.07
C THR A 23 10.92 -14.58 -7.91
N LYS A 24 11.65 -15.52 -7.27
CA LYS A 24 11.99 -16.80 -7.89
C LYS A 24 10.75 -17.63 -8.26
N SER A 25 9.61 -17.36 -7.61
CA SER A 25 8.30 -17.96 -7.91
C SER A 25 7.55 -17.26 -9.05
N LEU A 26 8.21 -16.38 -9.82
CA LEU A 26 7.63 -15.60 -10.92
C LEU A 26 6.47 -14.68 -10.50
N GLN A 27 6.37 -14.36 -9.22
CA GLN A 27 5.39 -13.40 -8.70
C GLN A 27 6.01 -12.01 -8.67
N PHE A 28 5.24 -11.00 -9.06
CA PHE A 28 5.67 -9.61 -8.99
C PHE A 28 5.41 -9.06 -7.57
N LYS A 29 6.49 -8.75 -6.85
CA LYS A 29 6.42 -8.10 -5.53
C LYS A 29 6.58 -6.60 -5.71
N LEU A 30 5.49 -5.87 -5.48
CA LEU A 30 5.45 -4.41 -5.50
C LEU A 30 6.25 -3.84 -4.32
N HIS A 31 7.00 -2.77 -4.57
CA HIS A 31 7.74 -2.02 -3.55
C HIS A 31 7.02 -0.71 -3.21
N ILE A 32 7.31 -0.15 -2.03
CA ILE A 32 6.72 1.12 -1.58
C ILE A 32 7.03 2.29 -2.52
N THR A 33 8.15 2.25 -3.22
CA THR A 33 8.56 3.27 -4.20
C THR A 33 7.55 3.47 -5.33
N ALA A 34 6.64 2.53 -5.58
CA ALA A 34 5.55 2.68 -6.55
C ALA A 34 4.35 3.50 -6.02
N LEU A 35 4.33 3.86 -4.73
CA LEU A 35 3.19 4.46 -4.06
C LEU A 35 2.74 5.75 -4.71
N ASP A 36 3.67 6.66 -5.00
CA ASP A 36 3.34 7.97 -5.58
C ASP A 36 2.64 7.86 -6.93
N TYR A 37 2.96 6.82 -7.70
CA TYR A 37 2.35 6.57 -9.01
C TYR A 37 1.01 5.87 -8.91
N ILE A 38 0.78 5.03 -7.89
CA ILE A 38 -0.44 4.22 -7.76
C ILE A 38 -1.50 4.95 -6.91
N ALA A 39 -1.09 5.70 -5.90
CA ALA A 39 -1.97 6.36 -4.94
C ALA A 39 -3.05 7.25 -5.60
N PRO A 40 -2.74 8.09 -6.62
CA PRO A 40 -3.75 8.91 -7.29
C PRO A 40 -4.85 8.10 -7.98
N TYR A 41 -4.51 6.94 -8.53
CA TYR A 41 -5.42 6.10 -9.31
C TYR A 41 -6.08 4.99 -8.50
N ALA A 42 -5.74 4.86 -7.21
CA ALA A 42 -6.27 3.82 -6.36
C ALA A 42 -7.76 4.01 -6.09
N LYS A 43 -8.59 3.06 -6.55
CA LYS A 43 -10.04 3.07 -6.31
C LYS A 43 -10.40 2.76 -4.86
N HIS A 44 -9.66 1.87 -4.21
CA HIS A 44 -9.91 1.43 -2.84
C HIS A 44 -8.86 2.03 -1.90
N LYS A 45 -9.33 2.84 -0.96
CA LYS A 45 -8.51 3.59 -0.02
C LYS A 45 -8.97 3.34 1.41
N ILE A 46 -8.01 3.36 2.32
CA ILE A 46 -8.23 3.26 3.77
C ILE A 46 -7.53 4.42 4.43
N TRP A 47 -8.23 5.15 5.29
CA TRP A 47 -7.65 6.21 6.11
C TRP A 47 -7.45 5.72 7.54
N LEU A 48 -6.27 5.97 8.09
CA LEU A 48 -5.89 5.61 9.45
C LEU A 48 -6.03 6.79 10.40
N LYS A 49 -6.40 6.51 11.65
CA LYS A 49 -6.27 7.47 12.75
C LYS A 49 -4.80 7.63 13.13
N ALA A 50 -4.45 8.77 13.74
CA ALA A 50 -3.09 9.08 14.18
C ALA A 50 -2.45 7.96 15.05
N ASN A 51 -3.22 7.32 15.94
CA ASN A 51 -2.71 6.23 16.77
C ASN A 51 -2.27 4.98 15.97
N ALA A 52 -2.93 4.72 14.83
CA ALA A 52 -2.65 3.55 13.99
C ALA A 52 -1.64 3.83 12.88
N GLU A 53 -1.39 5.10 12.56
CA GLU A 53 -0.41 5.52 11.57
C GLU A 53 1.00 5.04 11.95
N GLN A 54 1.44 5.32 13.18
CA GLN A 54 2.74 4.87 13.66
C GLN A 54 2.86 3.34 13.71
N GLN A 55 1.78 2.64 14.08
CA GLN A 55 1.78 1.18 14.09
C GLN A 55 1.95 0.61 12.67
N PHE A 56 1.27 1.21 11.70
CA PHE A 56 1.36 0.80 10.29
C PHE A 56 2.77 0.99 9.73
N LEU A 57 3.43 2.12 10.04
CA LEU A 57 4.83 2.41 9.66
C LEU A 57 5.87 1.50 10.36
N TYR A 58 5.44 0.73 11.35
CA TYR A 58 6.24 -0.32 11.98
C TYR A 58 5.84 -1.72 11.50
N GLY A 59 5.18 -1.83 10.34
CA GLY A 59 4.82 -3.13 9.77
C GLY A 59 3.65 -3.84 10.45
N HIS A 60 2.86 -3.15 11.30
CA HIS A 60 1.69 -3.78 11.93
C HIS A 60 0.47 -3.78 11.01
N ASN A 61 -0.39 -4.78 11.19
CA ASN A 61 -1.68 -4.84 10.52
C ASN A 61 -2.64 -3.78 11.06
N ILE A 62 -3.58 -3.36 10.22
CA ILE A 62 -4.56 -2.33 10.56
C ILE A 62 -5.73 -2.97 11.31
N LEU A 63 -5.93 -2.54 12.55
CA LEU A 63 -7.07 -2.92 13.38
C LEU A 63 -8.27 -2.00 13.16
N LYS A 64 -9.46 -2.47 13.50
CA LYS A 64 -10.70 -1.69 13.41
C LYS A 64 -10.67 -0.44 14.28
N THR A 65 -10.07 -0.48 15.46
CA THR A 65 -9.83 0.70 16.33
C THR A 65 -9.08 1.81 15.60
N GLY A 66 -8.10 1.44 14.77
CA GLY A 66 -7.23 2.31 14.00
C GLY A 66 -7.83 2.85 12.70
N LEU A 67 -8.96 2.30 12.25
CA LEU A 67 -9.64 2.72 11.03
C LEU A 67 -10.38 4.04 11.23
N ALA A 68 -10.10 5.02 10.37
CA ALA A 68 -10.89 6.26 10.28
C ALA A 68 -11.97 6.15 9.22
N ARG A 69 -11.60 5.82 7.98
CA ARG A 69 -12.50 5.72 6.82
C ARG A 69 -12.08 4.58 5.90
N ILE A 70 -13.05 3.95 5.25
CA ILE A 70 -12.83 2.93 4.21
C ILE A 70 -13.65 3.30 2.98
N SER A 71 -13.11 3.09 1.78
CA SER A 71 -13.87 3.25 0.53
C SER A 71 -15.05 2.29 0.48
N GLU A 72 -16.20 2.80 0.07
CA GLU A 72 -17.39 2.00 -0.21
C GLU A 72 -17.10 1.03 -1.37
N ASN A 73 -17.68 -0.17 -1.31
CA ASN A 73 -17.42 -1.29 -2.24
C ASN A 73 -16.02 -1.92 -2.17
N THR A 74 -15.30 -1.75 -1.04
CA THR A 74 -14.08 -2.54 -0.82
C THR A 74 -14.45 -4.00 -0.59
N ILE A 75 -13.99 -4.86 -1.50
CA ILE A 75 -14.18 -6.31 -1.43
C ILE A 75 -13.06 -6.92 -0.58
N LYS A 76 -13.37 -8.02 0.11
CA LYS A 76 -12.39 -8.81 0.85
C LYS A 76 -11.23 -9.24 -0.06
N TYR A 77 -10.02 -9.22 0.49
CA TYR A 77 -8.75 -9.54 -0.19
C TYR A 77 -8.38 -8.65 -1.38
N ARG A 78 -9.04 -7.49 -1.51
CA ARG A 78 -8.66 -6.51 -2.52
C ARG A 78 -7.47 -5.68 -2.03
N GLY A 79 -6.56 -5.36 -2.96
CA GLY A 79 -5.49 -4.39 -2.71
C GLY A 79 -6.06 -3.00 -2.42
N VAL A 80 -5.57 -2.37 -1.37
CA VAL A 80 -5.98 -1.06 -0.89
C VAL A 80 -4.75 -0.19 -0.68
N VAL A 81 -4.91 1.12 -0.92
CA VAL A 81 -3.88 2.11 -0.54
C VAL A 81 -4.26 2.70 0.81
N VAL A 82 -3.28 2.76 1.69
CA VAL A 82 -3.41 3.26 3.05
C VAL A 82 -3.00 4.72 3.06
N TYR A 83 -3.81 5.54 3.71
CA TYR A 83 -3.66 6.98 3.82
C TYR A 83 -3.70 7.40 5.29
N SER A 84 -3.01 8.49 5.61
CA SER A 84 -3.24 9.25 6.84
C SER A 84 -4.51 10.11 6.70
N LEU A 85 -5.02 10.64 7.82
CA LEU A 85 -6.13 11.61 7.83
C LEU A 85 -5.84 12.89 7.04
N ASN A 86 -4.56 13.21 6.84
CA ASN A 86 -4.12 14.38 6.06
C ASN A 86 -3.99 14.08 4.54
N ASP A 87 -4.62 13.00 4.06
CA ASP A 87 -4.55 12.54 2.66
C ASP A 87 -3.12 12.24 2.15
N LEU A 88 -2.19 11.97 3.08
CA LEU A 88 -0.85 11.48 2.76
C LEU A 88 -0.89 9.96 2.53
N PRO A 89 -0.42 9.44 1.38
CA PRO A 89 -0.33 8.00 1.17
C PRO A 89 0.80 7.41 2.03
N LEU A 90 0.47 6.40 2.83
CA LEU A 90 1.38 5.74 3.77
C LEU A 90 1.92 4.41 3.23
N GLY A 91 1.14 3.73 2.39
CA GLY A 91 1.57 2.47 1.81
C GLY A 91 0.47 1.61 1.21
N PHE A 92 0.78 0.34 1.04
CA PHE A 92 -0.08 -0.68 0.46
C PHE A 92 -0.55 -1.67 1.52
N GLY A 93 -1.79 -2.09 1.38
CA GLY A 93 -2.36 -3.16 2.17
C GLY A 93 -3.33 -4.01 1.36
N VAL A 94 -3.83 -5.06 2.01
CA VAL A 94 -4.88 -5.93 1.48
C VAL A 94 -6.04 -5.94 2.45
N ALA A 95 -7.25 -5.64 1.99
CA ALA A 95 -8.43 -5.66 2.83
C ALA A 95 -8.67 -7.08 3.39
N ALA A 96 -8.72 -7.22 4.71
CA ALA A 96 -9.02 -8.48 5.39
C ALA A 96 -10.53 -8.77 5.44
N LYS A 97 -11.35 -7.72 5.35
CA LYS A 97 -12.83 -7.75 5.40
C LYS A 97 -13.44 -6.85 4.34
N SER A 98 -14.70 -7.08 3.99
CA SER A 98 -15.44 -6.15 3.12
C SER A 98 -15.77 -4.84 3.85
N ALA A 99 -16.15 -3.80 3.11
CA ALA A 99 -16.58 -2.53 3.69
C ALA A 99 -17.78 -2.71 4.65
N GLU A 100 -18.68 -3.66 4.34
CA GLU A 100 -19.86 -3.94 5.15
C GLU A 100 -19.50 -4.72 6.41
N GLU A 101 -18.70 -5.78 6.28
CA GLU A 101 -18.20 -6.57 7.40
C GLU A 101 -17.36 -5.73 8.37
N THR A 102 -16.62 -4.75 7.85
CA THR A 102 -15.81 -3.82 8.63
C THR A 102 -16.66 -2.96 9.56
N ARG A 103 -17.93 -2.68 9.23
CA ARG A 103 -18.82 -1.91 10.12
C ARG A 103 -19.24 -2.70 11.36
N ASN A 104 -19.44 -4.02 11.20
CA ASN A 104 -19.89 -4.91 12.26
C ASN A 104 -18.74 -5.68 12.95
N ALA A 105 -17.49 -5.41 12.55
CA ALA A 105 -16.32 -6.09 13.07
C ALA A 105 -15.97 -5.63 14.50
N ASP A 106 -15.44 -6.57 15.29
CA ASP A 106 -14.87 -6.29 16.60
C ASP A 106 -13.78 -5.20 16.52
N PRO A 107 -13.66 -4.30 17.52
CA PRO A 107 -12.61 -3.29 17.56
C PRO A 107 -11.18 -3.83 17.37
N LEU A 108 -10.90 -5.03 17.85
CA LEU A 108 -9.60 -5.69 17.74
C LEU A 108 -9.47 -6.54 16.47
N ALA A 109 -10.49 -6.60 15.62
CA ALA A 109 -10.42 -7.32 14.37
C ALA A 109 -9.48 -6.61 13.37
N ILE A 110 -8.70 -7.40 12.65
CA ILE A 110 -7.88 -6.93 11.54
C ILE A 110 -8.81 -6.56 10.37
N ILE A 111 -8.66 -5.34 9.89
CA ILE A 111 -9.42 -4.79 8.74
C ILE A 111 -8.58 -4.80 7.47
N ALA A 112 -7.27 -4.57 7.57
CA ALA A 112 -6.37 -4.69 6.43
C ALA A 112 -5.01 -5.25 6.86
N TYR A 113 -4.48 -6.13 6.03
CA TYR A 113 -3.13 -6.66 6.16
C TYR A 113 -2.13 -5.68 5.57
N HIS A 114 -1.06 -5.45 6.30
CA HIS A 114 0.09 -4.69 5.81
C HIS A 114 0.78 -5.45 4.67
N GLN A 115 1.30 -4.71 3.68
CA GLN A 115 2.12 -5.27 2.60
C GLN A 115 3.42 -4.49 2.40
N ALA A 116 3.33 -3.16 2.36
CA ALA A 116 4.46 -2.28 2.24
C ALA A 116 4.10 -0.89 2.78
N ASP A 117 5.04 -0.27 3.47
CA ASP A 117 5.00 1.03 4.10
C ASP A 117 6.27 1.83 3.76
N ILE A 118 6.20 3.14 3.99
CA ILE A 118 7.28 4.12 3.77
C ILE A 118 8.30 4.13 4.89
#